data_AF-A0A955YT46-F1
#
_entry.id   AF-A0A955YT46-F1
#
_cell.length_a   1.000
_cell.length_b   1.000
_cell.length_c   1.000
_cell.angle_alpha   90.00
_cell.angle_beta   90.00
_cell.angle_gamma   90.00
#
_symmetry.space_group_name_H-M   'P 1'
#
loop_
_entity.id
_entity.type
_entity.pdbx_description
1 polymer ?
#
loop_
_entity_poly.entity_id
_entity_poly.type
_entity_poly.pdbx_seq_one_letter_code
_entity_poly.pdbx_strand_id
1 'polypeptide(L)'
;MTLEVLIPLGIAIAITAISAVTDTRTGHIPNWITFPPILLAPIGYGLFFGWYGFGQSVLGLLACGVVPYFMFWQGGMGGGDVKLFAALGALLGWQLG
;
A
#
# COMPACT_ATOMS: atom_id res chain seq x y z
N MET A 1 -5.37 18.56 9.37
CA MET A 1 -4.72 17.24 9.22
C MET A 1 -3.59 17.15 10.24
N THR A 2 -3.57 16.11 11.06
CA THR A 2 -2.45 15.81 11.97
C THR A 2 -1.24 15.31 11.16
N LEU A 3 -0.02 15.52 11.67
CA LEU A 3 1.22 15.09 11.00
C LEU A 3 1.24 13.59 10.71
N GLU A 4 0.56 12.81 11.56
CA GLU A 4 0.36 11.36 11.44
C GLU A 4 -0.36 10.95 10.15
N VAL A 5 -1.16 11.84 9.56
CA VAL A 5 -1.87 11.60 8.30
C VAL A 5 -1.10 12.18 7.11
N LEU A 6 -0.43 13.31 7.31
CA LEU A 6 0.30 14.00 6.24
C LEU A 6 1.49 13.17 5.71
N ILE A 7 2.23 12.54 6.62
CA ILE A 7 3.41 11.72 6.29
C ILE A 7 3.03 10.51 5.42
N PRO A 8 2.11 9.60 5.83
CA PRO A 8 1.75 8.44 5.02
C PRO A 8 1.09 8.85 3.70
N LEU A 9 0.30 9.93 3.69
CA LEU A 9 -0.30 10.45 2.46
C LEU A 9 0.77 10.93 1.47
N GLY A 10 1.78 11.68 1.93
CA GLY A 10 2.89 12.13 1.09
C GLY A 10 3.68 10.96 0.49
N ILE A 11 3.93 9.92 1.29
CA ILE A 11 4.61 8.69 0.84
C ILE A 11 3.75 7.93 -0.17
N ALA A 12 2.44 7.80 0.08
CA ALA A 12 1.49 7.16 -0.83
C ALA A 12 1.44 7.88 -2.20
N ILE A 13 1.40 9.21 -2.21
CA ILE A 13 1.44 10.02 -3.44
C ILE A 13 2.76 9.81 -4.18
N ALA A 14 3.89 9.78 -3.48
CA ALA A 14 5.17 9.53 -4.11
C ALA A 14 5.24 8.12 -4.74
N ILE A 15 4.80 7.08 -4.01
CA ILE A 15 4.80 5.70 -4.50
C ILE A 15 3.89 5.53 -5.71
N THR A 16 2.68 6.10 -5.66
CA THR A 16 1.74 6.04 -6.79
C THR A 16 2.27 6.78 -8.00
N ALA A 17 2.87 7.97 -7.82
CA ALA A 17 3.47 8.72 -8.92
C ALA A 17 4.64 7.95 -9.56
N ILE A 18 5.56 7.39 -8.77
CA ILE A 18 6.69 6.60 -9.30
C ILE A 18 6.17 5.35 -10.00
N SER A 19 5.16 4.69 -9.44
CA SER A 19 4.57 3.49 -10.03
C SER A 19 3.85 3.81 -11.34
N ALA A 20 3.11 4.91 -11.43
CA ALA A 20 2.46 5.34 -12.67
C ALA A 20 3.47 5.67 -13.78
N VAL A 21 4.57 6.35 -13.43
CA VAL A 21 5.66 6.64 -14.38
C VAL A 21 6.35 5.36 -14.85
N THR A 22 6.58 4.41 -13.94
CA THR A 22 7.24 3.13 -14.24
C THR A 22 6.34 2.21 -15.04
N ASP A 23 5.05 2.14 -14.70
CA ASP A 23 4.05 1.35 -15.40
C ASP A 23 3.90 1.82 -16.86
N THR A 24 3.84 3.14 -17.08
CA THR A 24 3.78 3.71 -18.44
C THR A 24 5.03 3.38 -19.28
N ARG A 25 6.20 3.17 -18.65
CA ARG A 25 7.47 2.92 -19.35
C ARG A 25 7.80 1.45 -19.54
N THR A 26 7.39 0.58 -18.62
CA THR A 26 7.84 -0.82 -18.55
C THR A 26 6.66 -1.80 -18.56
N GLY A 27 5.43 -1.34 -18.36
CA GLY A 27 4.22 -2.17 -18.23
C GLY A 27 4.24 -3.08 -17.00
N HIS A 28 5.11 -2.79 -16.03
CA HIS A 28 5.29 -3.60 -14.84
C HIS A 28 5.69 -2.74 -13.65
N ILE A 29 4.94 -2.84 -12.56
CA ILE A 29 5.26 -2.18 -11.28
C ILE A 29 6.34 -3.01 -10.56
N PRO A 30 7.54 -2.46 -10.31
CA PRO A 30 8.62 -3.23 -9.70
C PRO A 30 8.33 -3.52 -8.23
N ASN A 31 8.59 -4.77 -7.83
CA ASN A 31 8.38 -5.25 -6.46
C ASN A 31 9.16 -4.43 -5.41
N TRP A 32 10.29 -3.83 -5.77
CA TRP A 32 11.10 -3.03 -4.85
C TRP A 32 10.43 -1.74 -4.40
N ILE A 33 9.38 -1.28 -5.09
CA ILE A 33 8.60 -0.10 -4.68
C ILE A 33 7.44 -0.51 -3.77
N THR A 34 6.86 -1.68 -3.98
CA THR A 34 5.63 -2.13 -3.28
C THR A 34 5.91 -2.98 -2.04
N PHE A 35 6.99 -3.75 -2.01
CA PHE A 35 7.36 -4.57 -0.84
C PHE A 35 7.80 -3.78 0.39
N PRO A 36 8.64 -2.73 0.28
CA PRO A 36 9.07 -2.00 1.46
C PRO A 36 7.91 -1.38 2.25
N PRO A 37 6.91 -0.71 1.61
CA PRO A 37 5.74 -0.20 2.33
C PRO A 37 4.89 -1.30 2.98
N ILE A 38 4.69 -2.43 2.29
CA ILE A 38 3.95 -3.58 2.81
C ILE A 38 4.56 -4.09 4.12
N LEU A 39 5.89 -4.10 4.23
CA LEU A 39 6.59 -4.61 5.41
C LEU A 39 6.83 -3.54 6.48
N LEU A 40 7.24 -2.33 6.08
CA LEU A 40 7.65 -1.27 6.98
C LEU A 40 6.46 -0.53 7.60
N ALA A 41 5.33 -0.42 6.90
CA ALA A 41 4.18 0.30 7.45
C ALA A 41 3.59 -0.41 8.69
N PRO A 42 3.33 -1.73 8.70
CA PRO A 42 2.86 -2.42 9.89
C PRO A 42 3.85 -2.32 11.06
N ILE A 43 5.15 -2.44 10.77
CA ILE A 43 6.21 -2.32 11.79
C ILE A 43 6.22 -0.90 12.37
N GLY A 44 6.16 0.13 11.53
CA GLY A 44 6.10 1.52 11.95
C GLY A 44 4.88 1.79 12.83
N TYR A 45 3.69 1.39 12.36
CA TYR A 45 2.46 1.53 13.13
C TYR A 45 2.52 0.75 14.46
N GLY A 46 3.14 -0.43 14.48
CA GLY A 46 3.37 -1.22 15.69
C GLY A 46 4.29 -0.53 16.70
N LEU A 47 5.33 0.17 16.23
CA LEU A 47 6.27 0.91 17.09
C LEU A 47 5.66 2.19 17.66
N PHE A 48 4.86 2.93 16.89
CA PHE A 48 4.30 4.22 17.32
C PHE A 48 2.96 4.10 18.07
N PHE A 49 2.11 3.14 17.68
CA PHE A 49 0.73 3.00 18.19
C PHE A 49 0.47 1.62 18.82
N GLY A 50 1.52 0.83 19.05
CA GLY A 50 1.44 -0.50 19.66
C GLY A 50 0.69 -1.53 18.80
N TRP A 51 0.20 -2.60 19.44
CA TRP A 51 -0.48 -3.71 18.76
C TRP A 51 -1.73 -3.27 17.99
N TYR A 52 -2.41 -2.23 18.48
CA TYR A 52 -3.58 -1.68 17.81
C TYR A 52 -3.22 -1.05 16.46
N GLY A 53 -2.16 -0.23 16.40
CA GLY A 53 -1.67 0.33 15.15
C GLY A 53 -1.23 -0.73 14.15
N PHE A 54 -0.47 -1.72 14.61
CA PHE A 54 -0.07 -2.85 13.77
C PHE A 54 -1.29 -3.53 13.13
N GLY A 55 -2.33 -3.81 13.93
CA GLY A 55 -3.57 -4.39 13.46
C GLY A 55 -4.30 -3.53 12.43
N GLN A 56 -4.32 -2.20 12.62
CA GLN A 56 -4.93 -1.26 11.67
C GLN A 56 -4.21 -1.22 10.31
N SER A 57 -2.88 -1.24 10.31
CA SER A 57 -2.08 -1.26 9.08
C SER A 57 -2.24 -2.59 8.33
N VAL A 58 -2.26 -3.72 9.05
CA VAL A 58 -2.53 -5.04 8.45
C VAL A 58 -3.95 -5.13 7.90
N LEU A 59 -4.94 -4.59 8.61
CA LEU A 59 -6.32 -4.52 8.13
C LEU A 59 -6.43 -3.70 6.84
N GLY A 60 -5.79 -2.53 6.79
CA GLY A 60 -5.74 -1.71 5.57
C GLY A 60 -5.08 -2.45 4.42
N LEU A 61 -3.94 -3.12 4.66
CA LEU A 61 -3.26 -3.94 3.65
C LEU A 61 -4.20 -5.02 3.08
N LEU A 62 -4.90 -5.75 3.94
CA LEU A 62 -5.81 -6.82 3.51
C LEU A 62 -7.04 -6.25 2.80
N ALA A 63 -7.63 -5.20 3.32
CA ALA A 63 -8.82 -4.57 2.75
C ALA A 63 -8.56 -4.07 1.33
N CYS A 64 -7.49 -3.30 1.16
CA CYS A 64 -7.12 -2.74 -0.14
C CYS A 64 -6.49 -3.79 -1.06
N GLY A 65 -5.89 -4.85 -0.53
CA GLY A 65 -5.24 -5.90 -1.31
C GLY A 65 -6.16 -7.02 -1.81
N VAL A 66 -7.19 -7.40 -1.04
CA VAL A 66 -8.04 -8.57 -1.34
C VAL A 66 -8.92 -8.34 -2.58
N VAL A 67 -9.49 -7.15 -2.74
CA VAL A 67 -10.34 -6.81 -3.90
C VAL A 67 -9.54 -6.89 -5.22
N PRO A 68 -8.40 -6.20 -5.38
CA PRO A 68 -7.59 -6.30 -6.59
C PRO A 68 -6.94 -7.68 -6.77
N TYR A 69 -6.66 -8.42 -5.68
CA TYR A 69 -6.24 -9.82 -5.79
C TYR A 69 -7.30 -10.69 -6.47
N PHE A 70 -8.57 -10.49 -6.13
CA PHE A 70 -9.69 -11.19 -6.77
C PHE A 70 -9.80 -10.85 -8.26
N MET A 71 -9.61 -9.57 -8.62
CA MET A 71 -9.58 -9.14 -10.03
C MET A 71 -8.38 -9.71 -10.80
N PHE A 72 -7.20 -9.80 -10.17
CA PHE A 72 -6.04 -10.47 -10.75
C PHE A 72 -6.32 -11.95 -11.04
N TRP A 73 -7.00 -12.64 -10.13
CA TRP A 73 -7.37 -14.04 -10.34
C TRP A 73 -8.33 -14.25 -11.51
N GLN A 74 -9.21 -13.28 -11.77
CA GLN A 74 -10.09 -13.26 -12.95
C GLN A 74 -9.39 -12.78 -14.24
N GLY A 75 -8.09 -12.44 -14.17
CA GLY A 75 -7.33 -11.92 -15.31
C GLY A 75 -7.64 -10.47 -15.68
N GLY A 76 -8.34 -9.72 -14.81
CA GLY A 76 -8.78 -8.35 -15.08
C GLY A 76 -7.75 -7.26 -14.73
N MET A 77 -6.66 -7.60 -14.03
CA MET A 77 -5.70 -6.63 -13.48
C MET A 77 -4.30 -7.26 -13.37
N GLY A 78 -3.25 -6.44 -13.42
CA GLY A 78 -1.86 -6.91 -13.30
C GLY A 78 -1.48 -7.22 -11.85
N GLY A 79 -0.62 -8.23 -11.65
CA GLY A 79 -0.14 -8.60 -10.31
C GLY A 79 0.70 -7.51 -9.62
N GLY A 80 1.23 -6.56 -10.40
CA GLY A 80 1.89 -5.36 -9.89
C GLY A 80 0.92 -4.41 -9.19
N ASP A 81 -0.27 -4.22 -9.78
CA ASP A 81 -1.28 -3.30 -9.25
C ASP A 81 -1.83 -3.79 -7.92
N VAL A 82 -2.06 -5.11 -7.78
CA VAL A 82 -2.49 -5.73 -6.51
C VAL A 82 -1.53 -5.38 -5.37
N LYS A 83 -0.22 -5.45 -5.63
CA LYS A 83 0.81 -5.13 -4.64
C LYS A 83 0.83 -3.64 -4.32
N LEU A 84 0.56 -2.78 -5.30
CA LEU A 84 0.49 -1.34 -5.09
C LEU A 84 -0.69 -0.98 -4.18
N PHE A 85 -1.88 -1.54 -4.43
CA PHE A 85 -3.03 -1.33 -3.57
C PHE A 85 -2.81 -1.87 -2.15
N ALA A 86 -2.21 -3.06 -2.01
CA ALA A 86 -1.84 -3.60 -0.71
C ALA A 86 -0.82 -2.70 0.03
N ALA A 87 0.17 -2.15 -0.68
CA ALA A 87 1.15 -1.22 -0.13
C ALA A 87 0.52 0.09 0.35
N LEU A 88 -0.44 0.63 -0.41
CA LEU A 88 -1.20 1.83 -0.04
C LEU A 88 -2.08 1.58 1.18
N GLY A 89 -2.81 0.46 1.20
CA GLY A 89 -3.62 0.07 2.36
C GLY A 89 -2.78 -0.11 3.62
N ALA A 90 -1.57 -0.65 3.50
CA ALA A 90 -0.63 -0.76 4.63
C ALA A 90 -0.19 0.61 5.16
N LEU A 91 0.10 1.55 4.27
CA LEU A 91 0.58 2.90 4.62
C LEU A 91 -0.52 3.81 5.16
N LEU A 92 -1.69 3.79 4.55
CA LEU A 92 -2.83 4.65 4.90
C LEU A 92 -3.66 4.05 6.04
N GLY A 93 -3.54 2.74 6.27
CA GLY A 93 -4.37 2.00 7.21
C GLY A 93 -5.84 1.92 6.75
N TRP A 94 -6.68 1.25 7.54
CA TRP A 94 -8.10 1.05 7.21
C TRP A 94 -8.94 2.34 7.08
N GLN A 95 -8.53 3.44 7.70
CA GLN A 95 -9.33 4.66 7.74
C GLN A 95 -9.19 5.53 6.48
N LEU A 96 -8.07 5.40 5.76
CA LEU A 96 -7.71 6.25 4.62
C LEU A 96 -7.41 5.47 3.34
N GLY A 97 -7.12 4.17 3.43
CA GLY A 97 -6.94 3.27 2.29
C GLY A 97 -8.26 2.67 1.82
#